data_AF-A0A2W6C663-F1
#
_entry.id   AF-A0A2W6C663-F1
#
_cell.length_a   1.000
_cell.length_b   1.000
_cell.length_c   1.000
_cell.angle_alpha   90.00
_cell.angle_beta   90.00
_cell.angle_gamma   90.00
#
_symmetry.space_group_name_H-M   'P 1'
#
loop_
_entity.id
_entity.type
_entity.pdbx_description
1 polymer ?
#
loop_
_entity_poly.entity_id
_entity_poly.type
_entity_poly.pdbx_seq_one_letter_code
_entity_poly.pdbx_strand_id
1 'polypeptide(L)'
;MVETITYLGATESELRRAPGARRLIGLANQRRLFPHRGTMRLEADALALEAWRSIPRTTIATAKGSFTDAYTRLMAGGSRGNSPSLGFLGRLGKPLILTLADEDRIYLLLGFRWWTGSNQARVWAPVIQRWITGTND
;
A
#
# COMPACT_ATOMS: atom_id res chain seq x y z
N MET A 1 -20.44 8.45 -3.96
CA MET A 1 -19.35 9.42 -4.15
C MET A 1 -18.16 8.65 -4.70
N VAL A 2 -17.52 9.10 -5.79
CA VAL A 2 -16.31 8.43 -6.31
C VAL A 2 -15.11 9.13 -5.68
N GLU A 3 -14.43 8.45 -4.75
CA GLU A 3 -13.20 8.98 -4.15
C GLU A 3 -11.99 8.56 -4.98
N THR A 4 -11.05 9.47 -5.22
CA THR A 4 -9.87 9.21 -6.05
C THR A 4 -8.57 9.61 -5.38
N ILE A 5 -7.50 8.85 -5.61
CA ILE A 5 -6.16 9.13 -5.10
C ILE A 5 -5.10 8.48 -5.98
N THR A 6 -3.90 9.05 -6.05
CA THR A 6 -2.78 8.38 -6.73
C THR A 6 -2.29 7.15 -5.95
N TYR A 7 -1.85 6.11 -6.65
CA TYR A 7 -1.31 4.90 -6.01
C TYR A 7 0.03 4.47 -6.63
N LEU A 8 0.81 3.77 -5.81
CA LEU A 8 1.87 2.85 -6.24
C LEU A 8 1.48 1.45 -5.78
N GLY A 9 1.51 0.48 -6.68
CA GLY A 9 0.98 -0.87 -6.48
C GLY A 9 1.98 -1.98 -6.78
N ALA A 10 1.91 -3.05 -6.01
CA ALA A 10 2.64 -4.29 -6.22
C ALA A 10 1.86 -5.47 -5.65
N THR A 11 2.00 -6.64 -6.25
CA THR A 11 1.60 -7.91 -5.65
C THR A 11 2.66 -8.41 -4.66
N GLU A 12 2.27 -9.31 -3.75
CA GLU A 12 3.21 -9.97 -2.84
C GLU A 12 4.34 -10.67 -3.59
N SER A 13 4.00 -11.41 -4.65
CA SER A 13 4.95 -12.09 -5.52
C SER A 13 5.94 -11.12 -6.19
N GLU A 14 5.50 -9.95 -6.66
CA GLU A 14 6.38 -8.92 -7.24
C GLU A 14 7.34 -8.33 -6.20
N LEU A 15 6.85 -8.04 -4.99
CA LEU A 15 7.71 -7.56 -3.89
C LEU A 15 8.76 -8.61 -3.49
N ARG A 16 8.39 -9.89 -3.46
CA ARG A 16 9.31 -11.00 -3.14
C ARG A 16 10.34 -11.26 -4.24
N ARG A 17 9.94 -11.13 -5.52
CA ARG A 17 10.82 -11.34 -6.68
C ARG A 17 11.75 -10.17 -6.95
N ALA A 18 11.48 -8.99 -6.39
CA ALA A 18 12.34 -7.83 -6.56
C ALA A 18 13.78 -8.16 -6.06
N PRO A 19 14.80 -8.14 -6.94
CA PRO A 19 16.16 -8.64 -6.64
C PRO A 19 16.92 -7.85 -5.56
N GLY A 20 16.29 -6.86 -4.92
CA GLY A 20 16.87 -5.96 -3.93
C GLY A 20 16.26 -6.06 -2.53
N ALA A 21 15.33 -6.97 -2.26
CA ALA A 21 14.65 -7.06 -0.96
C ALA A 21 15.61 -7.22 0.24
N ARG A 22 16.81 -7.78 0.04
CA ARG A 22 17.87 -7.87 1.07
C ARG A 22 18.87 -6.71 1.11
N ARG A 23 18.88 -5.81 0.11
CA ARG A 23 19.98 -4.82 -0.10
C ARG A 23 19.54 -3.37 -0.33
N LEU A 24 18.24 -3.08 -0.38
CA LEU A 24 17.74 -1.73 -0.68
C LEU A 24 17.58 -0.87 0.57
N ILE A 25 18.74 -0.41 1.05
CA ILE A 25 18.86 0.70 2.01
C ILE A 25 18.77 2.02 1.21
N GLY A 26 17.60 2.66 1.16
CA GLY A 26 17.48 4.06 0.69
C GLY A 26 16.16 4.44 -0.01
N LEU A 27 15.72 5.68 0.23
CA LEU A 27 14.51 6.33 -0.32
C LEU A 27 14.39 6.30 -1.86
N ALA A 28 15.50 6.13 -2.59
CA ALA A 28 15.53 6.18 -4.06
C ALA A 28 14.87 4.98 -4.76
N ASN A 29 14.55 3.89 -4.05
CA ASN A 29 14.16 2.62 -4.68
C ASN A 29 12.69 2.20 -4.54
N GLN A 30 11.84 2.98 -3.87
CA GLN A 30 10.42 2.59 -3.72
C GLN A 30 9.67 2.60 -5.06
N ARG A 31 10.00 3.48 -6.00
CA ARG A 31 9.48 3.44 -7.38
C ARG A 31 9.88 2.20 -8.18
N ARG A 32 10.93 1.48 -7.78
CA ARG A 32 11.31 0.20 -8.40
C ARG A 32 10.67 -1.01 -7.70
N LEU A 33 10.27 -0.87 -6.44
CA LEU A 33 9.56 -1.92 -5.71
C LEU A 33 8.08 -2.02 -6.10
N PHE A 34 7.49 -0.89 -6.49
CA PHE A 34 6.10 -0.82 -6.94
C PHE A 34 6.08 -0.58 -8.45
N PRO A 35 5.97 -1.65 -9.26
CA PRO A 35 5.97 -1.53 -10.72
C PRO A 35 4.72 -0.83 -11.25
N HIS A 36 3.60 -0.93 -10.51
CA HIS A 36 2.32 -0.38 -10.92
C HIS A 36 2.10 1.01 -10.32
N ARG A 37 1.51 1.90 -11.09
CA ARG A 37 1.18 3.27 -10.66
C ARG A 37 0.02 3.82 -11.46
N GLY A 38 -0.77 4.69 -10.84
CA GLY A 38 -1.88 5.34 -11.51
C GLY A 38 -2.81 6.03 -10.52
N THR A 39 -4.06 6.20 -10.91
CA THR A 39 -5.13 6.68 -10.03
C THR A 39 -5.94 5.50 -9.52
N MET A 40 -6.13 5.44 -8.21
CA MET A 40 -7.09 4.57 -7.57
C MET A 40 -8.41 5.31 -7.52
N ARG A 41 -9.48 4.65 -7.95
CA ARG A 41 -10.86 5.13 -7.80
C ARG A 41 -11.63 4.11 -6.98
N LEU A 42 -12.28 4.59 -5.92
CA LEU A 42 -13.21 3.79 -5.14
C LEU A 42 -14.61 3.98 -5.71
N GLU A 43 -15.10 2.97 -6.41
CA GLU A 43 -16.43 2.93 -7.01
C GLU A 43 -17.39 2.15 -6.10
N ALA A 44 -18.69 2.12 -6.44
CA ALA A 44 -19.68 1.44 -5.60
C ALA A 44 -19.37 -0.07 -5.43
N ASP A 45 -19.01 -0.73 -6.53
CA ASP A 45 -18.86 -2.19 -6.58
C ASP A 45 -17.44 -2.66 -6.88
N ALA A 46 -16.50 -1.75 -7.15
CA ALA A 46 -15.12 -2.08 -7.46
C ALA A 46 -14.12 -1.02 -6.97
N LEU A 47 -12.90 -1.48 -6.70
CA LEU A 47 -11.73 -0.63 -6.52
C LEU A 47 -10.92 -0.66 -7.82
N ALA A 48 -10.99 0.42 -8.58
CA ALA A 48 -10.32 0.56 -9.86
C ALA A 48 -8.91 1.11 -9.66
N LEU A 49 -7.89 0.30 -9.99
CA LEU A 49 -6.49 0.72 -10.07
C LEU A 49 -6.17 0.99 -11.54
N GLU A 50 -6.28 2.26 -11.94
CA GLU A 50 -6.06 2.69 -13.32
C GLU A 50 -4.72 2.17 -13.86
N ALA A 51 -4.74 1.71 -15.12
CA ALA A 51 -3.61 1.11 -15.83
C ALA A 51 -3.05 -0.20 -15.22
N TRP A 52 -3.72 -0.80 -14.23
CA TRP A 52 -3.31 -2.09 -13.68
C TRP A 52 -4.45 -3.11 -13.63
N ARG A 53 -5.48 -2.90 -12.79
CA ARG A 53 -6.60 -3.83 -12.64
C ARG A 53 -7.81 -3.18 -11.96
N SER A 54 -8.99 -3.72 -12.20
CA SER A 54 -10.18 -3.45 -11.38
C SER A 54 -10.42 -4.63 -10.44
N ILE A 55 -10.64 -4.36 -9.16
CA ILE A 55 -10.84 -5.38 -8.13
C ILE A 55 -12.29 -5.27 -7.64
N PRO A 56 -13.14 -6.30 -7.87
CA PRO A 56 -14.49 -6.30 -7.36
C PRO A 56 -14.49 -6.21 -5.84
N ARG A 57 -15.41 -5.42 -5.28
CA ARG A 57 -15.56 -5.26 -3.83
C ARG A 57 -15.68 -6.59 -3.10
N THR A 58 -16.43 -7.52 -3.69
CA THR A 58 -16.74 -8.84 -3.13
C THR A 58 -15.52 -9.76 -3.00
N THR A 59 -14.44 -9.50 -3.74
CA THR A 59 -13.22 -10.31 -3.67
C THR A 59 -12.23 -9.80 -2.63
N ILE A 60 -12.46 -8.60 -2.08
CA ILE A 60 -11.57 -8.00 -1.08
C ILE A 60 -12.05 -8.41 0.31
N ALA A 61 -11.30 -9.32 0.95
CA ALA A 61 -11.63 -9.79 2.29
C ALA A 61 -11.33 -8.74 3.36
N THR A 62 -10.18 -8.07 3.28
CA THR A 62 -9.77 -7.04 4.25
C THR A 62 -8.86 -5.98 3.65
N ALA A 63 -8.90 -4.77 4.19
CA ALA A 63 -7.98 -3.68 3.89
C ALA A 63 -7.32 -3.18 5.19
N LYS A 64 -6.00 -3.36 5.33
CA LYS A 64 -5.27 -2.97 6.54
C LYS A 64 -3.93 -2.30 6.22
N GLY A 65 -3.64 -1.19 6.90
CA GLY A 65 -2.32 -0.56 6.87
C GLY A 65 -1.35 -1.27 7.82
N SER A 66 -0.53 -2.19 7.31
CA SER A 66 0.44 -2.94 8.12
C SER A 66 1.80 -3.06 7.43
N PHE A 67 2.84 -3.35 8.22
CA PHE A 67 4.08 -3.91 7.69
C PHE A 67 3.94 -5.44 7.64
N THR A 68 4.56 -6.07 6.65
CA THR A 68 4.64 -7.54 6.53
C THR A 68 6.07 -7.97 6.29
N ASP A 69 6.36 -9.26 6.39
CA ASP A 69 7.69 -9.79 6.06
C ASP A 69 8.12 -9.50 4.61
N ALA A 70 7.15 -9.39 3.69
CA ALA A 70 7.39 -8.96 2.31
C ALA A 70 7.68 -7.46 2.14
N TYR A 71 7.35 -6.63 3.14
CA TYR A 71 7.61 -5.19 3.14
C TYR A 71 7.96 -4.73 4.57
N THR A 72 9.22 -4.93 4.91
CA THR A 72 9.75 -4.66 6.25
C THR A 72 10.03 -3.17 6.47
N ARG A 73 10.10 -2.76 7.75
CA ARG A 73 10.44 -1.37 8.14
C ARG A 73 11.75 -0.87 7.54
N LEU A 74 12.69 -1.78 7.25
CA LEU A 74 13.96 -1.48 6.60
C LEU A 74 13.79 -0.99 5.15
N MET A 75 12.81 -1.53 4.41
CA MET A 75 12.47 -1.06 3.05
C MET A 75 11.72 0.27 3.06
N ALA A 76 10.91 0.50 4.09
CA ALA A 76 10.16 1.74 4.25
C ALA A 76 11.05 2.94 4.63
N GLY A 77 12.13 2.70 5.39
CA GLY A 77 12.92 3.73 6.08
C GLY A 77 14.39 3.82 5.69
N GLY A 78 14.75 3.44 4.47
CA GLY A 78 16.12 3.44 3.95
C GLY A 78 17.09 4.45 4.59
N SER A 79 18.12 3.95 5.28
CA SER A 79 19.28 4.68 5.81
C SER A 79 19.00 5.91 6.70
N ARG A 80 17.87 5.97 7.41
CA ARG A 80 17.74 6.84 8.59
C ARG A 80 17.35 6.05 9.83
N GLY A 81 18.39 5.54 10.49
CA GLY A 81 18.39 5.31 11.93
C GLY A 81 17.64 4.06 12.38
N ASN A 82 18.43 3.04 12.71
CA ASN A 82 18.08 2.03 13.69
C ASN A 82 17.98 2.66 15.09
N SER A 83 17.07 3.62 15.28
CA SER A 83 16.79 4.24 16.58
C SER A 83 15.43 3.74 17.09
N PRO A 84 15.39 2.94 18.17
CA PRO A 84 14.15 2.52 18.83
C PRO A 84 13.37 3.67 19.49
N SER A 85 13.87 4.90 19.38
CA SER A 85 13.32 6.11 20.00
C SER A 85 12.73 7.04 18.94
N LEU A 86 11.54 6.74 18.40
CA LEU A 86 10.60 7.69 17.75
C LEU A 86 9.34 6.92 17.30
N GLY A 87 8.49 6.57 18.26
CA GLY A 87 7.21 5.85 18.04
C GLY A 87 6.23 6.52 17.06
N PHE A 88 6.50 7.75 16.64
CA PHE A 88 5.73 8.51 15.65
C PHE A 88 6.25 8.39 14.21
N LEU A 89 7.55 8.15 13.99
CA LEU A 89 8.14 8.04 12.64
C LEU A 89 8.17 6.60 12.11
N GLY A 90 8.13 5.59 12.99
CA GLY A 90 8.07 4.18 12.61
C GLY A 90 6.77 3.73 11.94
N ARG A 91 5.87 4.67 11.59
CA ARG A 91 4.61 4.44 10.88
C ARG A 91 4.58 5.09 9.48
N LEU A 92 5.62 5.84 9.13
CA LEU A 92 5.78 6.42 7.79
C LEU A 92 6.11 5.31 6.79
N GLY A 93 5.49 5.36 5.60
CA GLY A 93 5.71 4.38 4.53
C GLY A 93 4.94 3.06 4.64
N LYS A 94 4.00 2.90 5.57
CA LYS A 94 3.18 1.67 5.67
C LYS A 94 2.30 1.48 4.44
N PRO A 95 2.44 0.40 3.65
CA PRO A 95 1.50 0.14 2.57
C PRO A 95 0.13 -0.20 3.14
N LEU A 96 -0.90 0.20 2.41
CA LEU A 96 -2.22 -0.39 2.53
C LEU A 96 -2.14 -1.78 1.90
N ILE A 97 -2.52 -2.80 2.65
CA ILE A 97 -2.54 -4.18 2.18
C ILE A 97 -3.99 -4.57 1.97
N LEU A 98 -4.30 -4.94 0.74
CA LEU A 98 -5.56 -5.58 0.38
C LEU A 98 -5.34 -7.08 0.37
N THR A 99 -6.07 -7.80 1.22
CA THR A 99 -6.13 -9.26 1.18
C THR A 99 -7.30 -9.65 0.29
N LEU A 100 -6.99 -10.28 -0.84
CA LEU A 100 -8.01 -10.86 -1.72
C LEU A 100 -8.38 -12.26 -1.22
N ALA A 101 -9.62 -12.69 -1.46
CA ALA A 101 -10.11 -14.00 -1.01
C ALA A 101 -9.40 -15.16 -1.73
N ASP A 102 -9.14 -15.01 -3.04
CA ASP A 102 -8.65 -16.08 -3.92
C ASP A 102 -7.28 -15.78 -4.55
N GLU A 103 -6.63 -14.68 -4.16
CA GLU A 103 -5.38 -14.20 -4.78
C GLU A 103 -4.34 -13.74 -3.75
N ASP A 104 -3.11 -13.54 -4.23
CA ASP A 104 -2.02 -12.92 -3.47
C ASP A 104 -2.41 -11.53 -2.94
N ARG A 105 -1.76 -11.12 -1.84
CA ARG A 105 -1.96 -9.80 -1.25
C ARG A 105 -1.50 -8.70 -2.21
N ILE A 106 -2.26 -7.61 -2.24
CA ILE A 106 -1.93 -6.40 -2.99
C ILE A 106 -1.45 -5.33 -2.01
N TYR A 107 -0.31 -4.73 -2.33
CA TYR A 107 0.33 -3.69 -1.56
C TYR A 107 0.19 -2.36 -2.29
N LEU A 108 -0.36 -1.35 -1.61
CA LEU A 108 -0.64 -0.03 -2.15
C LEU A 108 -0.01 1.08 -1.29
N LEU A 109 0.76 1.97 -1.90
CA LEU A 109 1.12 3.25 -1.30
C LEU A 109 0.24 4.34 -1.89
N LEU A 110 -0.74 4.81 -1.11
CA LEU A 110 -1.72 5.81 -1.55
C LEU A 110 -1.23 7.23 -1.30
N GLY A 111 -1.26 8.09 -2.31
CA GLY A 111 -0.83 9.49 -2.21
C GLY A 111 0.62 9.64 -1.73
N PHE A 112 1.48 8.71 -2.14
CA PHE A 112 2.86 8.62 -1.65
C PHE A 112 3.67 9.87 -2.01
N ARG A 113 4.27 10.50 -1.00
CA ARG A 113 5.15 11.67 -1.13
C ARG A 113 6.60 11.24 -0.90
N TRP A 114 7.37 11.17 -1.98
CA TRP A 114 8.75 10.68 -1.94
C TRP A 114 9.70 11.52 -1.06
N TRP A 115 9.48 12.83 -1.00
CA TRP A 115 10.27 13.73 -0.15
C TRP A 115 10.11 13.47 1.35
N THR A 116 8.93 13.01 1.77
CA THR A 116 8.59 12.80 3.18
C THR A 116 8.40 11.33 3.56
N GLY A 117 8.50 10.40 2.59
CA GLY A 117 8.19 8.98 2.79
C GLY A 117 6.76 8.71 3.28
N SER A 118 5.87 9.70 3.18
CA SER A 118 4.53 9.64 3.76
C SER A 118 3.51 9.15 2.74
N ASN A 119 2.47 8.47 3.21
CA ASN A 119 1.33 8.06 2.39
C ASN A 119 0.03 8.22 3.19
N GLN A 120 -1.10 8.00 2.52
CA GLN A 120 -2.43 8.16 3.08
C GLN A 120 -3.09 6.82 3.46
N ALA A 121 -2.31 5.74 3.59
CA ALA A 121 -2.84 4.42 3.94
C ALA A 121 -3.65 4.44 5.26
N ARG A 122 -3.27 5.30 6.22
CA ARG A 122 -4.00 5.47 7.49
C ARG A 122 -5.41 6.06 7.32
N VAL A 123 -5.57 6.97 6.36
CA VAL A 123 -6.86 7.61 6.06
C VAL A 123 -7.73 6.66 5.25
N TRP A 124 -7.14 5.98 4.27
CA TRP A 124 -7.86 5.15 3.32
C TRP A 124 -8.16 3.74 3.80
N ALA A 125 -7.37 3.16 4.72
CA ALA A 125 -7.67 1.85 5.29
C ALA A 125 -9.07 1.76 5.91
N PRO A 126 -9.49 2.66 6.83
CA PRO A 126 -10.84 2.59 7.39
C PRO A 126 -11.93 2.90 6.36
N VAL A 127 -11.67 3.78 5.38
CA VAL A 127 -12.61 4.10 4.29
C VAL A 127 -12.89 2.86 3.45
N ILE A 128 -11.84 2.20 2.96
CA ILE A 128 -11.95 0.99 2.15
C ILE A 128 -12.53 -0.15 2.98
N GLN A 129 -12.17 -0.27 4.26
CA GLN A 129 -12.73 -1.31 5.14
C GLN A 129 -14.24 -1.13 5.34
N ARG A 130 -14.73 0.10 5.55
CA ARG A 130 -16.17 0.39 5.66
C ARG A 130 -16.90 0.13 4.34
N TRP A 131 -16.27 0.53 3.24
CA TRP A 131 -16.79 0.26 1.90
C TRP A 131 -16.94 -1.24 1.66
N ILE A 132 -15.93 -2.06 2.00
CA ILE A 132 -16.00 -3.54 1.92
C ILE A 132 -17.20 -4.06 2.72
N THR A 133 -17.34 -3.66 3.98
CA THR A 133 -18.41 -4.16 4.87
C THR A 133 -19.79 -3.61 4.53
N GLY A 134 -19.91 -2.64 3.62
CA GLY A 134 -21.19 -2.04 3.22
C GLY A 134 -21.82 -1.19 4.29
N THR A 135 -21.02 -0.75 5.26
CA THR A 135 -21.49 0.10 6.35
C THR A 135 -21.49 1.54 5.83
N ASN A 136 -22.55 1.90 5.12
CA ASN A 136 -22.93 3.30 4.94
C ASN A 136 -23.56 3.74 6.27
N ASP A 137 -22.94 4.68 6.96
CA ASP A 137 -23.63 5.50 7.96
C ASP A 137 -24.51 6.52 7.22
#